data_AF-A0A0N0JLN2-F1
#
_entry.id   AF-A0A0N0JLN2-F1
#
_cell.length_a   1.000
_cell.length_b   1.000
_cell.length_c   1.000
_cell.angle_alpha   90.00
_cell.angle_beta   90.00
_cell.angle_gamma   90.00
#
_symmetry.space_group_name_H-M   'P 1'
#
loop_
_entity.id
_entity.type
_entity.pdbx_description
1 polymer ?
#
loop_
_entity_poly.entity_id
_entity_poly.type
_entity_poly.pdbx_seq_one_letter_code
_entity_poly.pdbx_strand_id
1 'polypeptide(L)'
;MNRLVIRLTLLASVAALAACSTTSPDVVSRNEAQRLSTVVDAVVLSSRPVVVEGQQSGLGAAAGGLAGGMAGSSVGGKREAVVVGVLGAVVGGVIGNAVERSTTREEALEILVQLKNGDRRSVVQAKASESFNPGDPVILVTTNGKVRVMKAPVATSAAAPLGTTPTSAPAAASPR
;
A
#
# COMPACT_ATOMS: atom_id res chain seq x y z
N MET A 1 43.66 12.65 14.44
CA MET A 1 42.78 12.69 13.25
C MET A 1 42.11 11.35 12.93
N ASN A 2 42.79 10.19 12.96
CA ASN A 2 42.17 8.90 12.61
C ASN A 2 40.95 8.48 13.46
N ARG A 3 40.93 8.77 14.77
CA ARG A 3 39.80 8.37 15.64
C ARG A 3 38.51 9.16 15.35
N LEU A 4 38.61 10.38 14.83
CA LEU A 4 37.44 11.19 14.46
C LEU A 4 36.86 10.70 13.13
N VAL A 5 37.72 10.39 12.15
CA VAL A 5 37.35 9.83 10.85
C VAL A 5 36.68 8.46 11.02
N ILE A 6 37.25 7.58 11.87
CA ILE A 6 36.68 6.26 12.18
C ILE A 6 35.29 6.37 12.84
N ARG A 7 35.08 7.36 13.72
CA ARG A 7 33.77 7.57 14.36
C ARG A 7 32.73 8.12 13.37
N LEU A 8 33.14 9.04 12.48
CA LEU A 8 32.26 9.61 11.47
C LEU A 8 31.84 8.55 10.44
N THR A 9 32.77 7.68 10.01
CA THR A 9 32.48 6.58 9.08
C THR A 9 31.61 5.50 9.73
N LEU A 10 31.83 5.16 11.00
CA LEU A 10 30.98 4.22 11.75
C LEU A 10 29.56 4.76 11.96
N LEU A 11 29.41 6.06 12.21
CA LEU A 11 28.10 6.68 12.38
C LEU A 11 27.33 6.76 11.05
N ALA A 12 28.03 7.07 9.96
CA ALA A 12 27.45 7.09 8.61
C ALA A 12 26.99 5.69 8.16
N SER A 13 27.74 4.63 8.47
CA SER A 13 27.35 3.26 8.12
C SER A 13 26.14 2.76 8.92
N VAL A 14 26.04 3.07 10.22
CA VAL A 14 24.85 2.74 11.03
C VAL A 14 23.61 3.50 10.54
N ALA A 15 23.75 4.77 10.16
CA ALA A 15 22.66 5.56 9.59
C ALA A 15 22.17 5.01 8.24
N ALA A 16 23.08 4.50 7.40
CA ALA A 16 22.73 3.87 6.14
C ALA A 16 21.91 2.58 6.34
N LEU A 17 22.17 1.81 7.41
CA LEU A 17 21.37 0.61 7.73
C LEU A 17 19.96 0.95 8.24
N ALA A 18 19.78 2.07 8.94
CA ALA A 18 18.46 2.51 9.43
C ALA A 18 17.54 3.03 8.31
N ALA A 19 18.11 3.45 7.17
CA ALA A 19 17.37 3.93 6.02
C ALA A 19 16.67 2.81 5.22
N CYS A 20 17.01 1.54 5.45
CA CYS A 20 16.44 0.39 4.74
C CYS A 20 15.08 -0.10 5.28
N SER A 21 14.32 0.73 6.01
CA SER A 21 12.98 0.37 6.50
C SER A 21 11.95 0.43 5.36
N THR A 22 11.85 -0.64 4.58
CA THR A 22 10.80 -0.81 3.58
C THR A 22 9.50 -1.21 4.26
N THR A 23 8.49 -0.34 4.20
CA THR A 23 7.12 -0.71 4.59
C THR A 23 6.50 -1.43 3.40
N SER A 24 6.60 -2.76 3.38
CA SER A 24 5.98 -3.56 2.33
C SER A 24 4.46 -3.58 2.52
N PRO A 25 3.65 -3.17 1.52
CA PRO A 25 2.19 -3.17 1.61
C PRO A 25 1.56 -4.58 1.69
N ASP A 26 2.37 -5.64 1.59
CA ASP A 26 1.93 -7.04 1.60
C ASP A 26 2.00 -7.73 2.98
N VAL A 27 2.41 -6.99 4.02
CA VAL A 27 2.49 -7.55 5.39
C VAL A 27 1.16 -7.35 6.11
N VAL A 28 0.34 -8.40 6.14
CA VAL A 28 -0.88 -8.44 6.97
C VAL A 28 -0.47 -8.48 8.45
N SER A 29 -1.00 -7.55 9.25
CA SER A 29 -0.69 -7.50 10.67
C SER A 29 -1.37 -8.66 11.42
N ARG A 30 -0.73 -9.21 12.48
CA ARG A 30 -1.31 -10.33 13.27
C ARG A 30 -2.69 -10.00 13.86
N ASN A 31 -3.00 -8.72 14.05
CA ASN A 31 -4.28 -8.25 14.58
C ASN A 31 -5.39 -8.17 13.51
N GLU A 32 -5.04 -8.32 12.23
CA GLU A 32 -5.96 -8.45 11.10
C GLU A 32 -6.16 -9.90 10.66
N ALA A 33 -5.35 -10.84 11.18
CA ALA A 33 -5.54 -12.26 10.97
C ALA A 33 -6.90 -12.72 11.54
N GLN A 34 -7.55 -13.66 10.86
CA GLN A 34 -8.82 -14.29 11.27
C GLN A 34 -10.05 -13.36 11.35
N ARG A 35 -10.01 -12.16 10.76
CA ARG A 35 -11.22 -11.33 10.63
C ARG A 35 -12.09 -11.76 9.44
N LEU A 36 -13.39 -11.80 9.66
CA LEU A 36 -14.38 -11.99 8.60
C LEU A 36 -14.25 -10.84 7.59
N SER A 37 -13.99 -11.18 6.34
CA SER A 37 -13.94 -10.23 5.24
C SER A 37 -15.22 -10.36 4.42
N THR A 38 -15.82 -9.24 4.04
CA THR A 38 -16.99 -9.25 3.15
C THR A 38 -16.52 -9.32 1.71
N VAL A 39 -17.01 -10.31 0.97
CA VAL A 39 -16.68 -10.51 -0.44
C VAL A 39 -17.90 -10.19 -1.31
N VAL A 40 -17.71 -9.35 -2.32
CA VAL A 40 -18.77 -8.97 -3.26
C VAL A 40 -18.27 -9.17 -4.69
N ASP A 41 -19.05 -9.90 -5.50
CA ASP A 41 -18.78 -10.08 -6.93
C ASP A 41 -19.07 -8.80 -7.71
N ALA A 42 -18.16 -8.46 -8.63
CA ALA A 42 -18.30 -7.34 -9.54
C ALA A 42 -17.62 -7.62 -10.89
N VAL A 43 -17.84 -6.73 -11.85
CA VAL A 43 -17.19 -6.74 -13.17
C VAL A 43 -16.47 -5.42 -13.37
N VAL A 44 -15.27 -5.46 -13.93
CA VAL A 44 -14.50 -4.26 -14.26
C VAL A 44 -15.18 -3.52 -15.42
N LEU A 45 -15.52 -2.25 -15.23
CA LEU A 45 -16.01 -1.37 -16.29
C LEU A 45 -14.84 -0.69 -17.02
N SER A 46 -13.88 -0.16 -16.27
CA SER A 46 -12.72 0.54 -16.81
C SER A 46 -11.60 0.56 -15.79
N SER A 47 -10.36 0.48 -16.26
CA SER A 47 -9.16 0.72 -15.47
C SER A 47 -8.38 1.88 -16.08
N ARG A 48 -7.87 2.78 -15.23
CA ARG A 48 -6.98 3.86 -15.66
C ARG A 48 -5.79 4.00 -14.73
N PRO A 49 -4.59 4.30 -15.26
CA PRO A 49 -3.44 4.63 -14.43
C PRO A 49 -3.68 5.96 -13.73
N VAL A 50 -3.43 5.97 -12.42
CA VAL A 50 -3.45 7.17 -11.58
C VAL A 50 -2.22 7.14 -10.69
N VAL A 51 -1.81 8.31 -10.20
CA VAL A 51 -0.68 8.42 -9.29
C VAL A 51 -1.21 8.85 -7.94
N VAL A 52 -0.94 8.06 -6.90
CA VAL A 52 -1.26 8.42 -5.53
C VAL A 52 -0.18 9.36 -5.03
N GLU A 53 -0.59 10.49 -4.46
CA GLU A 53 0.34 11.48 -3.94
C GLU A 53 1.17 10.89 -2.80
N GLY A 54 2.45 11.22 -2.79
CA GLY A 54 3.35 10.73 -1.76
C GLY A 54 2.97 11.24 -0.37
N GLN A 55 3.38 10.49 0.64
CA GLN A 55 3.15 10.85 2.02
C GLN A 55 4.03 12.03 2.44
N GLN A 56 3.51 12.81 3.38
CA GLN A 56 4.23 13.91 4.02
C GLN A 56 4.23 13.67 5.53
N SER A 57 5.11 12.78 6.00
CA SER A 57 5.35 12.54 7.42
C SER A 57 6.25 13.61 8.04
N GLY A 58 7.02 14.33 7.22
CA GLY A 58 7.96 15.35 7.67
C GLY A 58 9.29 14.77 8.16
N LEU A 59 9.49 13.45 8.08
CA LEU A 59 10.75 12.79 8.41
C LEU A 59 11.87 13.27 7.49
N GLY A 60 11.62 13.43 6.20
CA GLY A 60 12.59 13.98 5.26
C GLY A 60 12.96 15.41 5.60
N ALA A 61 11.97 16.22 6.02
CA ALA A 61 12.19 17.59 6.43
C ALA A 61 13.04 17.70 7.71
N ALA A 62 12.74 16.88 8.71
CA ALA A 62 13.48 16.83 9.96
C ALA A 62 14.92 16.34 9.75
N ALA A 63 15.09 15.25 9.01
CA ALA A 63 16.40 14.68 8.71
C ALA A 63 17.27 15.65 7.88
N GLY A 64 16.72 16.20 6.81
CA GLY A 64 17.41 17.18 5.96
C GLY A 64 17.72 18.49 6.70
N GLY A 65 16.82 18.92 7.60
CA GLY A 65 17.02 20.10 8.43
C GLY A 65 18.15 19.95 9.44
N LEU A 66 18.18 18.83 10.17
CA LEU A 66 19.27 18.55 11.12
C LEU A 66 20.62 18.43 10.40
N ALA A 67 20.66 17.69 9.27
CA ALA A 67 21.87 17.54 8.47
C ALA A 67 22.37 18.88 7.92
N GLY A 68 21.48 19.69 7.34
CA GLY A 68 21.81 21.02 6.81
C GLY A 68 22.27 22.00 7.90
N GLY A 69 21.65 21.93 9.08
CA GLY A 69 22.03 22.73 10.25
C GLY A 69 23.42 22.38 10.80
N MET A 70 23.73 21.10 10.90
CA MET A 70 25.04 20.64 11.37
C MET A 70 26.16 20.96 10.38
N ALA A 71 25.91 20.88 9.07
CA ALA A 71 26.90 21.22 8.06
C ALA A 71 27.34 22.69 8.14
N GLY A 72 26.40 23.61 8.42
CA GLY A 72 26.69 25.04 8.54
C GLY A 72 27.55 25.43 9.76
N SER A 73 27.63 24.58 10.78
CA SER A 73 28.44 24.83 11.99
C SER A 73 29.95 24.89 11.73
N SER A 74 30.40 24.40 10.56
CA SER A 74 31.82 24.36 10.16
C SER A 74 32.26 25.54 9.29
N VAL A 75 31.34 26.44 8.91
CA VAL A 75 31.61 27.58 8.03
C VAL A 75 31.77 28.86 8.85
N GLY A 76 33.00 29.38 8.92
CA GLY A 76 33.29 30.73 9.42
C GLY A 76 33.23 30.89 10.95
N GLY A 77 33.02 32.13 11.41
CA GLY A 77 32.93 32.51 12.81
C GLY A 77 31.55 32.25 13.42
N LYS A 78 31.39 32.60 14.71
CA LYS A 78 30.21 32.23 15.53
C LYS A 78 28.88 32.72 14.95
N ARG A 79 28.87 33.90 14.31
CA ARG A 79 27.65 34.48 13.72
C ARG A 79 27.39 33.95 12.32
N GLU A 80 28.44 33.79 11.49
CA GLU A 80 28.28 33.23 10.15
C GLU A 80 27.81 31.77 10.22
N ALA A 81 28.36 30.97 11.13
CA ALA A 81 27.99 29.57 11.31
C ALA A 81 26.50 29.37 11.67
N VAL A 82 25.92 30.27 12.49
CA VAL A 82 24.50 30.20 12.86
C VAL A 82 23.61 30.54 11.66
N VAL A 83 23.93 31.61 10.92
CA VAL A 83 23.16 32.02 9.74
C VAL A 83 23.21 30.94 8.66
N VAL A 84 24.40 30.41 8.38
CA VAL A 84 24.60 29.34 7.39
C VAL A 84 23.91 28.05 7.85
N GLY A 85 23.96 27.72 9.14
CA GLY A 85 23.25 26.56 9.70
C GLY A 85 21.73 26.65 9.53
N VAL A 86 21.12 27.79 9.86
CA VAL A 86 19.66 27.97 9.69
C VAL A 86 19.27 27.91 8.21
N LEU A 87 20.03 28.57 7.34
CA LEU A 87 19.80 28.48 5.88
C LEU A 87 19.93 27.05 5.38
N GLY A 88 20.98 26.33 5.79
CA GLY A 88 21.19 24.93 5.45
C GLY A 88 20.07 24.03 5.95
N ALA A 89 19.55 24.27 7.15
CA ALA A 89 18.44 23.52 7.71
C ALA A 89 17.13 23.76 6.96
N VAL A 90 16.81 25.01 6.57
CA VAL A 90 15.61 25.31 5.79
C VAL A 90 15.70 24.67 4.41
N VAL A 91 16.83 24.84 3.72
CA VAL A 91 17.05 24.26 2.39
C VAL A 91 17.03 22.73 2.45
N GLY A 92 17.76 22.14 3.41
CA GLY A 92 17.80 20.69 3.62
C GLY A 92 16.43 20.12 3.98
N GLY A 93 15.64 20.83 4.79
CA GLY A 93 14.29 20.41 5.14
C GLY A 93 13.30 20.47 3.97
N VAL A 94 13.36 21.51 3.13
CA VAL A 94 12.53 21.61 1.92
C VAL A 94 12.87 20.51 0.93
N ILE A 95 14.16 20.31 0.66
CA ILE A 95 14.64 19.25 -0.24
C ILE A 95 14.26 17.87 0.32
N GLY A 96 14.49 17.64 1.61
CA GLY A 96 14.16 16.37 2.26
C GLY A 96 12.66 16.06 2.21
N ASN A 97 11.79 17.05 2.41
CA ASN A 97 10.34 16.90 2.27
C ASN A 97 9.94 16.59 0.81
N ALA A 98 10.55 17.29 -0.16
CA ALA A 98 10.29 17.03 -1.58
C ALA A 98 10.70 15.61 -1.98
N VAL A 99 11.87 15.14 -1.53
CA VAL A 99 12.37 13.78 -1.75
C VAL A 99 11.46 12.75 -1.09
N GLU A 100 10.97 13.00 0.12
CA GLU A 100 10.00 12.14 0.78
C GLU A 100 8.72 11.98 -0.05
N ARG A 101 8.12 13.09 -0.49
CA ARG A 101 6.91 13.06 -1.33
C ARG A 101 7.15 12.37 -2.67
N SER A 102 8.29 12.59 -3.31
CA SER A 102 8.57 11.93 -4.61
C SER A 102 8.83 10.44 -4.47
N THR A 103 9.50 10.03 -3.38
CA THR A 103 9.92 8.64 -3.16
C THR A 103 8.78 7.77 -2.65
N THR A 104 7.86 8.36 -1.88
CA THR A 104 6.65 7.68 -1.39
C THR A 104 5.48 7.77 -2.35
N ARG A 105 5.68 8.38 -3.52
CA ARG A 105 4.68 8.43 -4.58
C ARG A 105 4.48 7.05 -5.16
N GLU A 106 3.24 6.63 -5.31
CA GLU A 106 2.90 5.27 -5.74
C GLU A 106 2.10 5.29 -7.04
N GLU A 107 2.55 4.50 -8.02
CA GLU A 107 1.74 4.22 -9.21
C GLU A 107 0.57 3.32 -8.82
N ALA A 108 -0.64 3.75 -9.15
CA ALA A 108 -1.87 3.05 -8.82
C ALA A 108 -2.77 2.89 -10.05
N LEU A 109 -3.74 1.99 -9.95
CA LEU A 109 -4.81 1.83 -10.89
C LEU A 109 -6.12 2.22 -10.21
N GLU A 110 -6.85 3.13 -10.84
CA GLU A 110 -8.24 3.38 -10.49
C GLU A 110 -9.11 2.41 -11.29
N ILE A 111 -9.76 1.51 -10.57
CA ILE A 111 -10.59 0.45 -11.12
C ILE A 111 -12.04 0.81 -10.84
N LEU A 112 -12.79 1.10 -11.90
CA LEU A 112 -14.22 1.26 -11.84
C LEU A 112 -14.87 -0.10 -12.00
N VAL A 113 -15.61 -0.53 -10.99
CA VAL A 113 -16.32 -1.81 -10.98
C VAL A 113 -17.82 -1.59 -10.93
N GLN A 114 -18.57 -2.51 -11.54
CA GLN A 114 -20.01 -2.61 -11.40
C GLN A 114 -20.37 -3.87 -10.64
N LEU A 115 -21.13 -3.70 -9.56
CA LEU A 115 -21.66 -4.79 -8.74
C LEU A 115 -22.88 -5.40 -9.43
N LYS A 116 -23.23 -6.63 -9.04
CA LYS A 116 -24.40 -7.35 -9.58
C LYS A 116 -25.74 -6.64 -9.39
N ASN A 117 -25.84 -5.75 -8.40
CA ASN A 117 -27.04 -4.94 -8.14
C ASN A 117 -27.14 -3.69 -9.03
N GLY A 118 -26.16 -3.45 -9.92
CA GLY A 118 -26.10 -2.28 -10.80
C GLY A 118 -25.28 -1.12 -10.24
N ASP A 119 -24.93 -1.14 -8.95
CA ASP A 119 -24.12 -0.08 -8.32
C ASP A 119 -22.71 -0.03 -8.91
N ARG A 120 -22.16 1.18 -9.03
CA ARG A 120 -20.79 1.41 -9.50
C ARG A 120 -19.92 1.91 -8.37
N ARG A 121 -18.74 1.32 -8.21
CA ARG A 121 -17.75 1.73 -7.20
C ARG A 121 -16.40 1.96 -7.87
N SER A 122 -15.72 3.04 -7.51
CA SER A 122 -14.33 3.28 -7.90
C SER A 122 -13.42 2.89 -6.75
N VAL A 123 -12.41 2.08 -7.02
CA VAL A 123 -11.40 1.67 -6.04
C VAL A 123 -10.02 1.96 -6.62
N VAL A 124 -9.22 2.75 -5.90
CA VAL A 124 -7.82 3.00 -6.23
C VAL A 124 -6.96 1.99 -5.50
N GLN A 125 -6.14 1.25 -6.23
CA GLN A 125 -5.20 0.28 -5.66
C GLN A 125 -3.82 0.45 -6.26
N ALA A 126 -2.80 0.19 -5.45
CA ALA A 126 -1.42 0.08 -5.91
C ALA A 126 -1.33 -0.82 -7.15
N LYS A 127 -0.45 -0.46 -8.08
CA LYS A 127 -0.21 -1.25 -9.29
C LYS A 127 0.33 -2.62 -8.92
N ALA A 128 -0.56 -3.61 -8.88
CA ALA A 128 -0.19 -5.00 -8.72
C ALA A 128 0.33 -5.55 -10.06
N SER A 129 1.05 -6.68 -10.01
CA SER A 129 1.48 -7.43 -11.21
C SER A 129 0.30 -7.97 -12.05
N GLU A 130 -0.92 -7.83 -11.54
CA GLU A 130 -2.17 -8.26 -12.15
C GLU A 130 -2.78 -7.10 -12.96
N SER A 131 -2.97 -7.30 -14.27
CA SER A 131 -3.72 -6.36 -15.10
C SER A 131 -5.22 -6.63 -15.00
N PHE A 132 -6.00 -5.56 -14.87
CA PHE A 132 -7.46 -5.57 -14.89
C PHE A 132 -7.96 -4.96 -16.20
N ASN A 133 -8.60 -5.78 -17.04
CA ASN A 133 -9.22 -5.32 -18.28
C ASN A 133 -10.73 -5.12 -18.09
N PRO A 134 -11.35 -4.19 -18.86
CA PRO A 134 -12.80 -4.09 -18.92
C PRO A 134 -13.44 -5.45 -19.25
N GLY A 135 -14.44 -5.85 -18.46
CA GLY A 135 -15.13 -7.15 -18.57
C GLY A 135 -14.57 -8.25 -17.67
N ASP A 136 -13.43 -8.05 -17.01
CA ASP A 136 -12.89 -9.07 -16.10
C ASP A 136 -13.79 -9.28 -14.87
N PRO A 137 -14.09 -10.53 -14.49
CA PRO A 137 -14.78 -10.84 -13.26
C PRO A 137 -13.84 -10.62 -12.07
N VAL A 138 -14.28 -9.82 -11.11
CA VAL A 138 -13.48 -9.45 -9.93
C VAL A 138 -14.29 -9.60 -8.65
N ILE A 139 -13.59 -9.76 -7.54
CA ILE A 139 -14.17 -9.77 -6.21
C ILE A 139 -13.62 -8.60 -5.40
N LEU A 140 -14.51 -7.91 -4.70
CA LEU A 140 -14.18 -6.86 -3.76
C LEU A 140 -14.13 -7.47 -2.37
N VAL A 141 -12.96 -7.48 -1.76
CA VAL A 141 -12.74 -7.96 -0.39
C VAL A 141 -12.58 -6.76 0.51
N THR A 142 -13.54 -6.58 1.42
CA THR A 142 -13.52 -5.50 2.40
C THR A 142 -13.07 -6.03 3.75
N THR A 143 -11.98 -5.47 4.29
CA THR A 143 -11.42 -5.80 5.60
C THR A 143 -11.10 -4.52 6.36
N ASN A 144 -11.75 -4.30 7.51
CA ASN A 144 -11.57 -3.09 8.34
C ASN A 144 -11.70 -1.75 7.57
N GLY A 145 -12.65 -1.67 6.62
CA GLY A 145 -12.87 -0.47 5.81
C GLY A 145 -11.87 -0.27 4.66
N LYS A 146 -10.87 -1.15 4.51
CA LYS A 146 -10.00 -1.20 3.32
C LYS A 146 -10.60 -2.18 2.31
N VAL A 147 -10.59 -1.80 1.04
CA VAL A 147 -11.14 -2.62 -0.06
C VAL A 147 -9.99 -3.06 -0.96
N ARG A 148 -9.90 -4.36 -1.22
CA ARG A 148 -9.00 -4.96 -2.21
C ARG A 148 -9.82 -5.55 -3.34
N VAL A 149 -9.40 -5.31 -4.58
CA VAL A 149 -9.98 -5.92 -5.79
C VAL A 149 -9.03 -7.02 -6.21
N MET A 150 -9.55 -8.22 -6.35
CA MET A 150 -8.80 -9.37 -6.84
C MET A 150 -9.59 -9.99 -7.99
N LYS A 151 -8.91 -10.65 -8.94
CA LYS A 151 -9.63 -11.43 -9.94
C LYS A 151 -10.47 -12.49 -9.25
N ALA A 152 -11.68 -12.69 -9.75
CA ALA A 152 -12.52 -13.76 -9.25
C ALA A 152 -11.76 -15.09 -9.48
N PRO A 153 -11.61 -15.94 -8.45
CA PRO A 153 -11.09 -17.27 -8.66
C PRO A 153 -12.02 -17.94 -9.68
N VAL A 154 -11.47 -18.24 -10.87
CA VAL A 154 -12.19 -19.02 -11.87
C VAL A 154 -12.51 -20.33 -11.15
N ALA A 155 -13.80 -20.57 -10.90
CA ALA A 155 -14.29 -21.85 -10.40
C ALA A 155 -14.00 -22.92 -11.45
N THR A 156 -12.73 -23.32 -11.57
CA THR A 156 -12.35 -24.55 -12.24
C THR A 156 -12.69 -25.64 -11.24
N SER A 157 -13.76 -26.38 -11.52
CA SER A 157 -14.19 -27.60 -10.81
C SER A 157 -14.88 -27.43 -9.45
N ALA A 158 -16.15 -27.01 -9.47
CA ALA A 158 -17.14 -27.50 -8.49
C ALA A 158 -18.56 -27.64 -9.10
N ALA A 159 -18.64 -28.00 -10.39
CA ALA A 159 -19.90 -28.34 -11.04
C ALA A 159 -19.82 -29.74 -11.67
N ALA A 160 -20.25 -30.74 -10.92
CA ALA A 160 -21.05 -31.82 -11.48
C ALA A 160 -22.26 -32.01 -10.55
N PRO A 161 -23.44 -31.48 -10.93
CA PRO A 161 -24.69 -31.74 -10.22
C PRO A 161 -25.14 -33.16 -10.59
N LEU A 162 -25.23 -34.07 -9.63
CA LEU A 162 -26.11 -35.23 -9.80
C LEU A 162 -27.53 -34.74 -9.54
N GLY A 163 -28.34 -34.76 -10.61
CA GLY A 163 -29.63 -34.11 -10.72
C GLY A 163 -30.68 -34.52 -9.68
N THR A 164 -31.46 -33.52 -9.29
CA THR A 164 -32.94 -33.49 -9.31
C THR A 164 -33.65 -34.82 -9.61
N THR A 165 -34.32 -35.50 -8.64
CA THR A 165 -35.75 -35.39 -8.20
C THR A 165 -36.81 -35.74 -9.28
N PRO A 166 -38.09 -36.14 -8.99
CA PRO A 166 -38.77 -36.73 -7.81
C PRO A 166 -39.77 -37.91 -8.17
N THR A 167 -40.59 -38.35 -7.20
CA THR A 167 -41.96 -38.94 -7.37
C THR A 167 -42.13 -40.46 -7.55
N SER A 168 -42.59 -41.16 -6.50
CA SER A 168 -43.92 -41.79 -6.42
C SER A 168 -44.11 -42.61 -5.12
N ALA A 169 -45.00 -42.17 -4.23
CA ALA A 169 -45.77 -43.07 -3.37
C ALA A 169 -47.01 -43.53 -4.18
N PRO A 170 -47.52 -44.76 -4.03
CA PRO A 170 -48.50 -45.02 -2.96
C PRO A 170 -48.51 -46.44 -2.34
N ALA A 171 -49.06 -46.51 -1.12
CA ALA A 171 -49.89 -47.57 -0.50
C ALA A 171 -49.62 -49.08 -0.72
N ALA A 172 -49.34 -49.79 0.39
CA ALA A 172 -49.90 -51.10 0.77
C ALA A 172 -49.47 -51.41 2.24
N ALA A 173 -50.35 -51.31 3.24
CA ALA A 173 -51.13 -52.42 3.82
C ALA A 173 -50.28 -53.49 4.58
N SER A 174 -50.35 -53.45 5.93
CA SER A 174 -50.42 -54.51 6.99
C SER A 174 -49.99 -55.99 6.73
N PRO A 175 -49.95 -56.89 7.74
CA PRO A 175 -49.51 -56.79 9.15
C PRO A 175 -48.61 -58.01 9.56
N ARG A 176 -47.93 -57.93 10.72
CA ARG A 176 -47.87 -59.01 11.74
C ARG A 176 -47.10 -58.57 12.98
#